data_AF-A0A363TK21-F1
#
_entry.id   AF-A0A363TK21-F1
#
_cell.length_a   1.000
_cell.length_b   1.000
_cell.length_c   1.000
_cell.angle_alpha   90.00
_cell.angle_beta   90.00
_cell.angle_gamma   90.00
#
_symmetry.space_group_name_H-M   'P 1'
#
loop_
_entity.id
_entity.type
_entity.pdbx_description
1 polymer ?
#
loop_
_entity_poly.entity_id
_entity_poly.type
_entity_poly.pdbx_seq_one_letter_code
_entity_poly.pdbx_strand_id
1 'polypeptide(L)'
;MLRELPAGTSWSRSKQLIGWRESTVPPSPGEIEATLLRLAAAGGPGKSIAPADVARALGGDHPDGWGPLMQPIRRVAVRLAAEGRLVILRKGRPADPHDFKGVYRLALPRHD
;
A
#
# COMPACT_ATOMS: atom_id res chain seq x y z
N MET A 1 3.79 -36.43 -46.52
CA MET A 1 3.05 -35.18 -46.80
C MET A 1 1.59 -35.42 -46.50
N LEU A 2 1.14 -35.05 -45.30
CA LEU A 2 -0.26 -34.88 -44.93
C LEU A 2 -0.25 -34.04 -43.64
N ARG A 3 -0.74 -32.81 -43.75
CA ARG A 3 -1.01 -31.91 -42.63
C ARG A 3 -2.39 -32.28 -42.10
N GLU A 4 -2.49 -32.58 -40.81
CA GLU A 4 -3.76 -32.55 -40.10
C GLU A 4 -3.64 -31.56 -38.93
N LEU A 5 -4.47 -30.52 -38.98
CA LEU A 5 -4.85 -29.75 -37.80
C LEU A 5 -6.22 -30.27 -37.36
N PRO A 6 -6.43 -30.59 -36.08
CA PRO A 6 -7.76 -30.54 -35.51
C PRO A 6 -7.98 -29.31 -34.63
N ALA A 7 -9.19 -28.81 -34.80
CA ALA A 7 -9.84 -27.68 -34.15
C ALA A 7 -9.73 -27.64 -32.62
N GLY A 8 -9.60 -26.41 -32.13
CA GLY A 8 -10.39 -25.87 -31.02
C GLY A 8 -10.51 -26.71 -29.76
N THR A 9 -9.67 -26.44 -28.76
CA THR A 9 -10.05 -26.58 -27.35
C THR A 9 -9.21 -25.66 -26.48
N SER A 10 -9.91 -24.78 -25.76
CA SER A 10 -9.53 -24.19 -24.48
C SER A 10 -8.44 -23.12 -24.46
N TRP A 11 -8.92 -21.86 -24.37
CA TRP A 11 -8.23 -20.79 -23.66
C TRP A 11 -8.07 -21.17 -22.17
N SER A 12 -7.18 -22.10 -21.85
CA SER A 12 -6.71 -22.38 -20.49
C SER A 12 -5.52 -23.33 -20.53
N ARG A 13 -4.36 -22.82 -20.98
CA ARG A 13 -3.05 -23.45 -20.69
C ARG A 13 -1.80 -22.60 -20.93
N SER A 14 -1.94 -21.30 -21.20
CA SER A 14 -0.80 -20.46 -21.60
C SER A 14 -0.72 -19.13 -20.84
N LYS A 15 -0.62 -19.20 -19.50
CA LYS A 15 -0.15 -18.09 -18.64
C LYS A 15 1.00 -18.53 -17.72
N GLN A 16 1.88 -19.40 -18.21
CA GLN A 16 3.03 -19.90 -17.42
C GLN A 16 4.40 -19.64 -18.05
N LEU A 17 4.50 -18.83 -19.11
CA LEU A 17 5.76 -18.57 -19.80
C LEU A 17 5.93 -17.09 -20.14
N ILE A 18 5.82 -16.23 -19.13
CA ILE A 18 6.47 -14.92 -18.98
C ILE A 18 6.43 -14.62 -17.48
N GLY A 19 7.56 -14.30 -16.87
CA GLY A 19 7.70 -14.17 -15.42
C GLY A 19 6.86 -13.05 -14.79
N TRP A 20 5.61 -13.36 -14.44
CA TRP A 20 4.73 -12.52 -13.63
C TRP A 20 4.15 -13.33 -12.48
N ARG A 21 4.97 -13.57 -11.45
CA ARG A 21 4.54 -13.86 -10.08
C ARG A 21 5.60 -13.32 -9.12
N GLU A 22 5.73 -12.01 -9.05
CA GLU A 22 6.32 -11.38 -7.87
C GLU A 22 5.22 -11.39 -6.80
N SER A 23 5.21 -12.46 -5.99
CA SER A 23 4.33 -12.75 -4.85
C SER A 23 2.89 -12.21 -4.89
N THR A 24 1.92 -13.09 -5.19
CA THR A 24 0.47 -12.80 -5.17
C THR A 24 -0.14 -12.70 -3.76
N VAL A 25 0.68 -12.55 -2.71
CA VAL A 25 0.19 -12.46 -1.33
C VAL A 25 0.10 -10.98 -0.98
N PRO A 26 -1.09 -10.46 -0.65
CA PRO A 26 -1.22 -9.08 -0.22
C PRO A 26 -0.40 -8.86 1.06
N PRO A 27 0.23 -7.68 1.22
CA PRO A 27 1.01 -7.38 2.41
C PRO A 27 0.16 -7.47 3.67
N SER A 28 0.72 -8.12 4.68
CA SER A 28 0.10 -8.26 5.99
C SER A 28 -0.04 -6.90 6.69
N PRO A 29 -0.94 -6.78 7.68
CA PRO A 29 -1.04 -5.58 8.51
C PRO A 29 0.30 -5.21 9.19
N GLY A 30 1.13 -6.20 9.54
CA GLY A 30 2.45 -5.99 10.14
C GLY A 30 3.46 -5.37 9.15
N GLU A 31 3.47 -5.81 7.90
CA GLU A 31 4.32 -5.21 6.86
C GLU A 31 3.91 -3.77 6.53
N ILE A 32 2.60 -3.51 6.54
CA ILE A 32 2.06 -2.15 6.40
C ILE A 32 2.51 -1.26 7.56
N GLU A 33 2.38 -1.72 8.81
CA GLU A 33 2.83 -0.99 9.99
C GLU A 33 4.34 -0.69 9.93
N ALA A 34 5.16 -1.70 9.66
CA ALA A 34 6.60 -1.56 9.57
C ALA A 34 7.00 -0.53 8.49
N THR A 35 6.34 -0.57 7.33
CA THR A 35 6.59 0.36 6.23
C THR A 35 6.15 1.79 6.58
N LEU A 36 4.99 1.96 7.21
CA LEU A 36 4.49 3.24 7.67
C LEU A 36 5.49 3.93 8.61
N LEU A 37 5.94 3.22 9.64
CA LEU A 37 6.85 3.76 10.65
C LEU A 37 8.24 4.03 10.05
N ARG A 38 8.76 3.12 9.23
CA ARG A 38 10.04 3.29 8.55
C ARG A 38 10.06 4.52 7.66
N LEU A 39 9.04 4.71 6.81
CA LEU A 39 8.97 5.86 5.91
C LEU A 39 8.73 7.17 6.67
N ALA A 40 7.91 7.16 7.72
CA ALA A 40 7.70 8.33 8.57
C ALA A 40 9.00 8.75 9.29
N ALA A 41 9.77 7.78 9.78
CA ALA A 41 11.06 8.02 10.43
C ALA A 41 12.14 8.54 9.45
N ALA A 42 12.19 7.99 8.23
CA ALA A 42 13.18 8.38 7.23
C ALA A 42 13.05 9.85 6.78
N GLY A 43 11.86 10.45 6.88
CA GLY A 43 11.66 11.87 6.57
C GLY A 43 12.33 12.83 7.57
N GLY A 44 12.58 12.40 8.81
CA GLY A 44 13.11 13.25 9.87
C GLY A 44 12.05 14.13 10.56
N PRO A 45 12.45 14.90 11.59
CA PRO A 45 11.53 15.63 12.46
C PRO A 45 10.59 16.60 11.72
N GLY A 46 9.29 16.51 12.00
CA GLY A 46 8.27 17.39 11.42
C GLY A 46 7.95 17.14 9.95
N LYS A 47 8.54 16.10 9.31
CA LYS A 47 8.12 15.66 7.98
C LYS A 47 6.93 14.72 8.06
N SER A 48 6.22 14.62 6.94
CA SER A 48 5.09 13.73 6.77
C SER A 48 5.14 13.02 5.43
N ILE A 49 4.51 11.85 5.33
CA ILE A 49 4.40 11.03 4.12
C ILE A 49 2.96 10.97 3.62
N ALA A 50 2.75 10.67 2.33
CA ALA A 50 1.42 10.31 1.83
C ALA A 50 1.18 8.80 2.01
N PRO A 51 -0.09 8.38 2.16
CA PRO A 51 -0.44 6.96 2.12
C PRO A 51 -0.06 6.30 0.78
N ALA A 52 -0.08 7.06 -0.32
CA ALA A 52 0.32 6.57 -1.63
C ALA A 52 1.81 6.17 -1.68
N ASP A 53 2.69 6.86 -0.93
CA ASP A 53 4.12 6.52 -0.88
C ASP A 53 4.33 5.15 -0.22
N VAL A 54 3.55 4.87 0.83
CA VAL A 54 3.52 3.57 1.53
C VAL A 54 3.01 2.48 0.61
N ALA A 55 1.95 2.76 -0.16
CA ALA A 55 1.36 1.78 -1.07
C ALA A 55 2.29 1.44 -2.23
N ARG A 56 2.97 2.42 -2.82
CA ARG A 56 3.97 2.17 -3.87
C ARG A 56 5.16 1.38 -3.33
N ALA A 57 5.58 1.65 -2.10
CA ALA A 57 6.65 0.88 -1.46
C ALA A 57 6.28 -0.61 -1.23
N LEU A 58 4.99 -0.94 -1.14
CA LEU A 58 4.51 -2.30 -0.89
C LEU A 58 4.00 -3.02 -2.14
N GLY A 59 3.36 -2.30 -3.06
CA GLY A 59 2.69 -2.84 -4.24
C GLY A 59 3.30 -2.42 -5.57
N GLY A 60 4.43 -1.69 -5.55
CA GLY A 60 5.07 -1.15 -6.74
C GLY A 60 4.33 0.04 -7.35
N ASP A 61 4.83 0.52 -8.50
CA ASP A 61 4.32 1.74 -9.15
C ASP A 61 3.03 1.51 -9.98
N HIS A 62 2.72 0.25 -10.31
CA HIS A 62 1.53 -0.06 -11.10
C HIS A 62 0.23 0.09 -10.27
N PRO A 63 -0.81 0.76 -10.79
CA PRO A 63 -2.09 0.97 -10.08
C PRO A 63 -2.73 -0.29 -9.51
N ASP A 64 -2.62 -1.40 -10.23
CA ASP A 64 -3.17 -2.69 -9.78
C ASP A 64 -2.50 -3.22 -8.50
N GLY A 65 -1.26 -2.80 -8.23
CA GLY A 65 -0.53 -3.18 -7.03
C GLY A 65 -0.79 -2.24 -5.86
N TRP A 66 -0.64 -0.92 -6.05
CA TRP A 66 -0.77 0.04 -4.94
C TRP A 66 -2.23 0.46 -4.64
N GLY A 67 -3.12 0.45 -5.64
CA GLY A 67 -4.51 0.89 -5.51
C GLY A 67 -5.29 0.14 -4.42
N PRO A 68 -5.27 -1.21 -4.42
CA PRO A 68 -5.93 -2.02 -3.40
C PRO A 68 -5.40 -1.80 -1.97
N LEU A 69 -4.18 -1.29 -1.80
CA LEU A 69 -3.54 -1.10 -0.50
C LEU A 69 -4.02 0.15 0.25
N MET A 70 -4.72 1.07 -0.41
CA MET A 70 -5.20 2.32 0.20
C MET A 70 -6.05 2.08 1.45
N GLN A 71 -7.04 1.19 1.39
CA GLN A 71 -7.92 0.91 2.53
C GLN A 71 -7.20 0.14 3.66
N PRO A 72 -6.41 -0.91 3.39
CA PRO A 72 -5.53 -1.52 4.39
C PRO A 72 -4.60 -0.53 5.09
N ILE A 73 -3.93 0.35 4.34
CA ILE A 73 -3.03 1.38 4.89
C ILE A 73 -3.80 2.34 5.78
N ARG A 74 -4.98 2.82 5.35
CA ARG A 74 -5.81 3.70 6.18
C ARG A 74 -6.18 3.03 7.51
N ARG A 75 -6.58 1.76 7.51
CA ARG A 75 -6.92 1.03 8.75
C ARG A 75 -5.74 0.94 9.72
N VAL A 76 -4.55 0.58 9.22
CA VAL A 76 -3.34 0.49 10.07
C VAL A 76 -2.94 1.88 10.57
N ALA A 77 -3.00 2.91 9.73
CA ALA A 77 -2.69 4.29 10.13
C ALA A 77 -3.64 4.81 11.22
N VAL A 78 -4.94 4.52 11.14
CA VAL A 78 -5.92 4.87 12.18
C VAL A 78 -5.58 4.17 13.49
N ARG A 79 -5.30 2.87 13.47
CA ARG A 79 -4.89 2.13 14.67
C ARG A 79 -3.63 2.73 15.29
N LEU A 80 -2.58 2.97 14.50
CA LEU A 80 -1.34 3.56 14.99
C LEU A 80 -1.53 4.98 15.54
N ALA A 81 -2.45 5.75 14.97
CA ALA A 81 -2.78 7.06 15.49
C ALA A 81 -3.54 6.99 16.83
N ALA A 82 -4.47 6.04 16.98
CA ALA A 82 -5.12 5.77 18.26
C ALA A 82 -4.13 5.27 19.33
N GLU A 83 -3.09 4.54 18.93
CA GLU A 83 -1.97 4.11 19.79
C GLU A 83 -0.97 5.25 20.09
N GLY A 84 -1.14 6.44 19.51
CA GLY A 84 -0.21 7.57 19.68
C GLY A 84 1.16 7.36 19.00
N ARG A 85 1.27 6.42 18.07
CA ARG A 85 2.52 6.08 17.34
C ARG A 85 2.64 6.78 16.00
N LEU A 86 1.55 7.35 15.50
CA LEU A 86 1.50 8.22 14.33
C LEU A 86 0.54 9.39 14.58
N VAL A 87 0.70 10.45 13.79
CA VAL A 87 -0.24 11.56 13.73
C VAL A 87 -0.81 11.63 12.31
N ILE A 88 -2.13 11.61 12.20
CA ILE A 88 -2.84 11.87 10.94
C ILE A 88 -3.00 13.37 10.79
N LEU A 89 -2.53 13.90 9.66
CA LEU A 89 -2.54 15.33 9.37
C LEU A 89 -3.48 15.67 8.21
N ARG A 90 -4.22 16.76 8.36
CA ARG A 90 -5.07 17.37 7.36
C ARG A 90 -4.75 18.85 7.26
N LYS A 91 -4.43 19.32 6.05
CA LYS A 91 -3.99 20.72 5.82
C LYS A 91 -2.87 21.14 6.80
N GLY A 92 -1.96 20.21 7.08
CA GLY A 92 -0.82 20.41 8.00
C GLY A 92 -1.14 20.36 9.50
N ARG A 93 -2.39 20.09 9.91
CA ARG A 93 -2.79 20.03 11.32
C ARG A 93 -3.22 18.62 11.73
N PRO A 94 -3.02 18.20 12.99
CA PRO A 94 -3.58 16.95 13.52
C PRO A 94 -5.09 16.87 13.25
N ALA A 95 -5.54 15.71 12.80
CA ALA A 95 -6.93 15.40 12.55
C ALA A 95 -7.36 14.22 13.41
N ASP A 96 -8.64 14.19 13.77
CA ASP A 96 -9.25 13.03 14.44
C ASP A 96 -9.08 11.79 13.55
N PRO A 97 -8.42 10.71 14.04
CA PRO A 97 -8.29 9.45 13.32
C PRO A 97 -9.61 8.81 12.89
N HIS A 98 -10.72 9.15 13.54
CA HIS A 98 -12.02 8.55 13.28
C HIS A 98 -12.92 9.38 12.35
N ASP A 99 -12.63 10.67 12.11
CA ASP A 99 -13.48 11.58 11.30
C ASP A 99 -12.77 12.29 10.13
N PHE A 100 -11.50 11.97 9.84
CA PHE A 100 -10.84 12.57 8.67
C PHE A 100 -11.33 11.97 7.34
N LYS A 101 -11.52 12.85 6.34
CA LYS A 101 -11.89 12.51 4.95
C LYS A 101 -10.83 13.04 3.98
N GLY A 102 -10.87 12.67 2.71
CA GLY A 102 -10.01 13.26 1.65
C GLY A 102 -8.49 13.12 1.86
N VAL A 103 -7.70 13.98 1.20
CA VAL A 103 -6.23 13.94 1.25
C VAL A 103 -5.72 14.11 2.68
N TYR A 104 -4.84 13.22 3.13
CA TYR A 104 -4.23 13.23 4.45
C TYR A 104 -2.73 12.89 4.35
N ARG A 105 -1.99 13.24 5.40
CA ARG A 105 -0.57 12.93 5.56
C ARG A 105 -0.36 12.21 6.88
N LEU A 106 0.76 11.50 7.01
CA LEU A 106 1.13 10.74 8.20
C LEU A 106 2.50 11.21 8.68
N ALA A 107 2.64 11.47 9.97
CA ALA A 107 3.89 11.91 10.58
C ALA A 107 4.14 11.14 11.89
N LEU A 108 5.39 11.12 12.34
CA LEU A 108 5.69 10.70 13.70
C LEU A 108 5.13 11.72 14.70
N PRO A 109 4.72 11.30 15.91
CA PRO A 109 4.41 12.20 17.00
C PRO A 109 5.60 13.12 17.30
N ARG A 110 5.33 14.40 17.58
CA ARG A 110 6.35 15.26 18.19
C ARG A 110 6.36 14.96 19.68
N HIS A 111 7.55 14.77 20.22
CA HIS A 111 7.82 14.91 21.65
C HIS A 111 8.48 16.29 21.78
N ASP A 112 7.66 17.30 21.99
CA ASP A 112 8.08 18.62 22.46
C ASP A 112 8.44 18.62 23.94
#